data_AF-A0A3D1JPB2-F1
#
_entry.id   AF-A0A3D1JPB2-F1
#
_cell.length_a   1.000
_cell.length_b   1.000
_cell.length_c   1.000
_cell.angle_alpha   90.00
_cell.angle_beta   90.00
_cell.angle_gamma   90.00
#
_symmetry.space_group_name_H-M   'P 1'
#
loop_
_entity.id
_entity.type
_entity.pdbx_description
1 polymer ?
#
loop_
_entity_poly.entity_id
_entity_poly.type
_entity_poly.pdbx_seq_one_letter_code
_entity_poly.pdbx_strand_id
1 'polypeptide(L)'
;MKLYGYPDEGLPVEEIVPAKLAEVTVNATPAELRRMAEFLRFCANEMDRMGDAYGHIHLSDHMKDFRNSPQFVVMGFESEV
;
A
#
# COMPACT_ATOMS: atom_id res chain seq x y z
N MET A 1 -3.24 -5.77 12.14
CA MET A 1 -2.57 -4.92 11.14
C MET A 1 -1.08 -5.19 11.19
N LYS A 2 -0.43 -5.27 10.03
CA LYS A 2 1.03 -5.41 9.90
C LYS A 2 1.49 -4.32 8.94
N LEU A 3 2.66 -3.73 9.19
CA LEU A 3 3.30 -2.77 8.29
C LEU A 3 4.48 -3.45 7.64
N TYR A 4 4.64 -3.23 6.34
CA TYR A 4 5.76 -3.73 5.57
C TYR A 4 6.40 -2.60 4.78
N GLY A 5 7.71 -2.64 4.66
CA GLY A 5 8.49 -1.72 3.83
C GLY A 5 9.47 -2.48 2.96
N TYR A 6 9.87 -1.87 1.87
CA TYR A 6 10.87 -2.38 0.95
C TYR A 6 12.07 -1.45 0.99
N PRO A 7 13.29 -1.96 1.23
CA PRO A 7 14.49 -1.13 1.18
C PRO A 7 14.69 -0.61 -0.24
N ASP A 8 14.90 0.70 -0.38
CA ASP A 8 15.27 1.34 -1.64
C ASP A 8 16.80 1.35 -1.78
N GLU A 9 17.37 0.16 -1.92
CA GLU A 9 18.83 -0.07 -1.99
C GLU A 9 19.32 -0.25 -3.44
N GLY A 10 18.47 0.04 -4.44
CA GLY A 10 18.79 -0.19 -5.85
C GLY A 10 18.95 -1.67 -6.22
N LEU A 11 18.39 -2.57 -5.40
CA LEU A 11 18.43 -4.00 -5.64
C LEU A 11 17.56 -4.39 -6.85
N PRO A 12 17.91 -5.48 -7.55
CA PRO A 12 17.02 -6.10 -8.54
C PRO A 12 15.66 -6.41 -7.92
N VAL A 13 14.58 -6.30 -8.70
CA VAL A 13 13.19 -6.48 -8.22
C VAL A 13 12.99 -7.85 -7.58
N GLU A 14 13.71 -8.87 -8.04
CA GLU A 14 13.65 -10.24 -7.55
C GLU A 14 14.27 -10.39 -6.14
N GLU A 15 15.12 -9.46 -5.74
CA GLU A 15 15.82 -9.43 -4.45
C GLU A 15 15.13 -8.51 -3.43
N ILE A 16 14.11 -7.76 -3.87
CA ILE A 16 13.33 -6.87 -3.01
C ILE A 16 12.34 -7.70 -2.18
N VAL A 17 12.63 -7.85 -0.89
CA VAL A 17 11.80 -8.58 0.08
C VAL A 17 11.19 -7.61 1.09
N PRO A 18 9.89 -7.74 1.44
CA PRO A 18 9.27 -6.87 2.44
C PRO A 18 9.80 -7.16 3.85
N ALA A 19 10.20 -6.11 4.57
CA ALA A 19 10.54 -6.17 5.99
C ALA A 19 9.37 -5.68 6.85
N LYS A 20 9.07 -6.38 7.96
CA LYS A 20 8.07 -5.91 8.94
C LYS A 20 8.57 -4.61 9.58
N LEU A 21 7.71 -3.58 9.60
CA LEU A 21 8.01 -2.28 10.19
C LEU A 21 7.27 -2.10 11.52
N ALA A 22 7.88 -1.35 12.45
CA ALA A 22 7.22 -0.90 13.68
C ALA A 22 6.31 0.32 13.42
N GLU A 23 6.71 1.19 12.51
CA GLU A 23 6.01 2.43 12.15
C GLU A 23 6.27 2.83 10.70
N VAL A 24 5.43 3.71 10.14
CA VAL A 24 5.61 4.33 8.82
C VAL A 24 5.40 5.83 8.96
N THR A 25 6.34 6.61 8.42
CA THR A 25 6.22 8.07 8.32
C THR A 25 5.67 8.45 6.96
N VAL A 26 4.56 9.19 6.91
CA VAL A 26 3.99 9.74 5.67
C VAL A 26 4.30 11.23 5.59
N ASN A 27 5.16 11.62 4.66
CA ASN A 27 5.46 13.02 4.34
C ASN A 27 4.70 13.43 3.08
N ALA A 28 3.56 14.11 3.26
CA ALA A 28 2.65 14.46 2.17
C ALA A 28 1.94 15.79 2.44
N THR A 29 1.48 16.43 1.37
CA THR A 29 0.63 17.63 1.45
C THR A 29 -0.78 17.28 1.95
N PRO A 30 -1.55 18.26 2.46
CA PRO A 30 -2.94 18.02 2.85
C PRO A 30 -3.83 17.50 1.72
N ALA A 31 -3.55 17.90 0.47
CA ALA A 31 -4.29 17.42 -0.69
C ALA A 31 -3.99 15.94 -0.96
N GLU A 32 -2.72 15.54 -0.96
CA GLU A 32 -2.31 14.15 -1.11
C GLU A 32 -2.89 13.27 -0.01
N LEU A 33 -2.86 13.71 1.26
CA LEU A 33 -3.45 12.96 2.38
C LEU A 33 -4.94 12.71 2.20
N ARG A 34 -5.71 13.68 1.66
CA ARG A 34 -7.14 13.47 1.36
C ARG A 34 -7.34 12.43 0.26
N ARG A 35 -6.50 12.45 -0.77
CA ARG A 35 -6.53 11.45 -1.85
C ARG A 35 -6.13 10.06 -1.34
N MET A 36 -5.11 9.98 -0.49
CA MET A 36 -4.74 8.72 0.18
C MET A 36 -5.90 8.18 1.04
N ALA A 37 -6.64 9.04 1.75
CA ALA A 37 -7.82 8.62 2.50
C ALA A 37 -8.95 8.09 1.59
N GLU A 38 -9.18 8.71 0.44
CA GLU A 38 -10.12 8.21 -0.57
C GLU A 38 -9.72 6.81 -1.05
N PHE A 39 -8.42 6.60 -1.29
CA PHE A 39 -7.86 5.31 -1.70
C PHE A 39 -8.01 4.24 -0.61
N LEU A 40 -7.66 4.55 0.65
CA LEU A 40 -7.82 3.62 1.77
C LEU A 40 -9.28 3.19 1.94
N ARG A 41 -10.23 4.13 1.81
CA ARG A 41 -11.67 3.83 1.86
C ARG A 41 -12.10 2.92 0.70
N PHE A 42 -11.59 3.17 -0.50
CA PHE A 42 -11.82 2.29 -1.65
C PHE A 42 -11.31 0.87 -1.40
N CYS A 43 -10.06 0.72 -0.92
CA CYS A 43 -9.51 -0.60 -0.60
C CYS A 43 -10.33 -1.33 0.47
N ALA A 44 -10.77 -0.64 1.53
CA ALA A 44 -11.62 -1.25 2.55
C ALA A 44 -12.92 -1.82 1.95
N ASN A 45 -13.61 -1.04 1.10
CA ASN A 45 -14.81 -1.51 0.42
C ASN A 45 -14.54 -2.73 -0.50
N GLU A 46 -13.41 -2.73 -1.20
CA GLU A 46 -13.02 -3.84 -2.07
C GLU A 46 -12.65 -5.10 -1.28
N MET A 47 -12.04 -4.95 -0.10
CA MET A 47 -11.79 -6.06 0.82
C MET A 47 -13.11 -6.69 1.28
N ASP A 48 -14.10 -5.88 1.69
CA ASP A 48 -15.45 -6.38 2.04
C ASP A 48 -16.14 -7.08 0.86
N ARG A 49 -15.96 -6.55 -0.36
CA ARG A 49 -16.57 -7.10 -1.58
C ARG A 49 -15.94 -8.42 -2.03
N MET A 50 -14.62 -8.53 -1.92
CA MET A 50 -13.85 -9.66 -2.49
C MET A 50 -13.54 -10.76 -1.47
N GLY A 51 -13.53 -10.44 -0.17
CA GLY A 51 -13.10 -11.38 0.87
C GLY A 51 -11.71 -11.94 0.60
N ASP A 52 -11.56 -13.26 0.69
CA ASP A 52 -10.29 -13.99 0.51
C ASP A 52 -9.68 -13.83 -0.90
N ALA A 53 -10.46 -13.37 -1.89
CA ALA A 53 -9.95 -13.10 -3.24
C ALA A 53 -9.21 -11.75 -3.34
N TYR A 54 -9.23 -10.91 -2.31
CA TYR A 54 -8.52 -9.64 -2.31
C TYR A 54 -7.00 -9.88 -2.20
N GLY A 55 -6.27 -9.54 -3.26
CA GLY A 55 -4.81 -9.58 -3.26
C GLY A 55 -4.21 -8.30 -2.68
N HIS A 56 -3.82 -7.38 -3.55
CA HIS A 56 -3.28 -6.09 -3.19
C HIS A 56 -3.60 -5.04 -4.25
N ILE A 57 -3.61 -3.76 -3.87
CA ILE A 57 -3.81 -2.64 -4.79
C ILE A 57 -2.76 -1.57 -4.50
N HIS A 58 -2.14 -1.05 -5.56
CA HIS A 58 -1.21 0.06 -5.47
C HIS A 58 -1.96 1.39 -5.62
N LEU A 59 -1.59 2.39 -4.82
CA LEU A 59 -2.17 3.74 -4.88
C LEU A 59 -2.05 4.35 -6.30
N SER A 60 -0.90 4.17 -6.95
CA SER A 60 -0.65 4.71 -8.29
C SER A 60 -1.48 4.07 -9.41
N ASP A 61 -1.95 2.82 -9.21
CA ASP A 61 -2.82 2.14 -10.16
C ASP A 61 -4.23 2.72 -10.15
N HIS A 62 -4.68 3.12 -8.95
CA HIS A 62 -6.00 3.72 -8.74
C HIS A 62 -6.00 5.23 -9.01
N MET A 63 -4.94 5.94 -8.61
CA MET A 63 -4.84 7.40 -8.66
C MET A 63 -3.62 7.84 -9.46
N LYS A 64 -3.89 8.29 -10.70
CA LYS A 64 -2.87 8.74 -11.66
C LYS A 64 -1.98 9.87 -11.14
N ASP A 65 -2.46 10.66 -10.18
CA ASP A 65 -1.74 11.77 -9.55
C ASP A 65 -0.51 11.28 -8.76
N PHE A 66 -0.47 10.00 -8.37
CA PHE A 66 0.63 9.38 -7.61
C PHE A 66 1.59 8.55 -8.48
N ARG A 67 1.53 8.65 -9.82
CA ARG A 67 2.34 7.80 -10.71
C ARG A 67 3.86 7.93 -10.52
N ASN A 68 4.32 9.07 -10.02
CA ASN A 68 5.73 9.35 -9.74
C ASN A 68 6.05 9.34 -8.24
N SER A 69 5.09 8.99 -7.38
CA SER A 69 5.29 8.88 -5.94
C SER A 69 5.89 7.51 -5.59
N PRO A 70 6.54 7.37 -4.41
CA PRO A 70 6.84 6.06 -3.87
C PRO A 70 5.61 5.16 -3.83
N GLN A 71 5.79 3.86 -4.05
CA GLN A 71 4.70 2.90 -4.07
C GLN A 71 4.07 2.77 -2.68
N PHE A 72 2.75 2.91 -2.62
CA PHE A 72 1.95 2.68 -1.42
C PHE A 72 0.91 1.60 -1.74
N VAL A 73 0.93 0.51 -0.97
CA VAL A 73 0.15 -0.69 -1.28
C VAL A 73 -0.74 -1.05 -0.10
N VAL A 74 -2.00 -1.37 -0.40
CA VAL A 74 -2.90 -2.03 0.57
C VAL A 74 -3.05 -3.47 0.15
N MET A 75 -2.60 -4.37 1.01
CA MET A 75 -2.69 -5.82 0.84
C MET A 75 -3.81 -6.36 1.71
N GLY A 76 -4.47 -7.43 1.24
CA GLY A 76 -5.45 -8.18 2.01
C GLY A 76 -4.87 -8.68 3.33
N PHE A 77 -5.74 -8.86 4.32
CA PHE A 77 -5.29 -9.36 5.61
C PHE A 77 -5.03 -10.86 5.54
N GLU A 78 -3.76 -11.25 5.56
CA GLU A 78 -3.39 -12.65 5.79
C GLU A 78 -3.29 -12.93 7.30
N SER A 79 -4.21 -13.77 7.81
CA SER A 79 -4.11 -14.36 9.13
C SER A 79 -2.95 -15.35 9.17
N GLU A 80 -2.12 -15.31 10.20
CA GLU A 80 -1.16 -16.39 10.46
C GLU A 80 -2.00 -17.62 10.89
N VAL A 81 -2.13 -18.62 10.01
CA VAL A 81 -2.64 -19.95 10.37
C VAL A 81 -1.60 -20.66 11.21
#